data_AF-A0A937BQ64-F1
#
_entry.id   AF-A0A937BQ64-F1
#
_cell.length_a   1.000
_cell.length_b   1.000
_cell.length_c   1.000
_cell.angle_alpha   90.00
_cell.angle_beta   90.00
_cell.angle_gamma   90.00
#
_symmetry.space_group_name_H-M   'P 1'
#
loop_
_entity.id
_entity.type
_entity.pdbx_description
1 polymer ?
#
loop_
_entity_poly.entity_id
_entity_poly.type
_entity_poly.pdbx_seq_one_letter_code
_entity_poly.pdbx_strand_id
1 'polypeptide(L)'
;MAENNQIEHINANICSIFDRITLNNDIESDMNEISLNFLTFQNQDFGITIYRKQLEGNQFEDGFDYYDFKDEQGNNIKYQIAYSEREDFEKFKLPAYAKTGLVSKMLFDNLKSAAVDLDSFIRKDTEYNRRIHFVLEKHPKGRKCIWIEPYYLKTKNIWGLLFDFCFVVDKNESGEEKYKLDKDILIASGTMNSKGGSNFDYYLFKHSYLQSFIQNYVPRLNYKFESIISTELTQLPSRLLNPKVYIFGSTILVTHLT
;
A
#
# COMPACT_ATOMS: atom_id res chain seq x y z
N MET A 1 -12.29 14.28 -28.45
CA MET A 1 -12.95 13.22 -27.67
C MET A 1 -12.12 11.97 -27.79
N ALA A 2 -11.27 11.69 -26.81
CA ALA A 2 -10.52 10.45 -26.68
C ALA A 2 -10.40 10.17 -25.18
N GLU A 3 -11.24 9.28 -24.68
CA GLU A 3 -11.16 8.78 -23.31
C GLU A 3 -10.00 7.79 -23.22
N ASN A 4 -8.91 8.23 -22.60
CA ASN A 4 -7.84 7.34 -22.14
C ASN A 4 -8.32 6.57 -20.92
N ASN A 5 -8.83 5.36 -21.13
CA ASN A 5 -9.00 4.37 -20.06
C ASN A 5 -7.64 3.79 -19.69
N GLN A 6 -6.98 4.39 -18.69
CA GLN A 6 -5.89 3.72 -17.97
C GLN A 6 -6.49 2.65 -17.06
N ILE A 7 -6.33 1.38 -17.45
CA ILE A 7 -6.61 0.22 -16.61
C ILE A 7 -5.48 0.14 -15.57
N GLU A 8 -5.76 0.57 -14.34
CA GLU A 8 -4.88 0.31 -13.19
C GLU A 8 -4.99 -1.19 -12.83
N HIS A 9 -3.92 -1.94 -13.06
CA HIS A 9 -3.79 -3.33 -12.60
C HIS A 9 -3.73 -3.37 -11.06
N ILE A 10 -4.76 -3.93 -10.43
CA ILE A 10 -4.74 -4.26 -8.99
C ILE A 10 -3.96 -5.57 -8.81
N ASN A 11 -2.70 -5.47 -8.39
CA ASN A 11 -1.97 -6.60 -7.80
C ASN A 11 -2.22 -6.60 -6.29
N ALA A 12 -3.32 -7.22 -5.85
CA ALA A 12 -3.56 -7.47 -4.43
C ALA A 12 -2.73 -8.70 -4.00
N ASN A 13 -1.79 -8.52 -3.06
CA ASN A 13 -1.06 -9.63 -2.44
C ASN A 13 -1.96 -10.26 -1.37
N ILE A 14 -2.52 -11.43 -1.68
CA ILE A 14 -3.45 -12.20 -0.83
C ILE A 14 -2.64 -13.07 0.15
N CYS A 15 -3.03 -13.12 1.43
CA CYS A 15 -2.62 -14.17 2.36
C CYS A 15 -3.62 -15.34 2.27
N SER A 16 -3.15 -16.57 2.08
CA SER A 16 -4.01 -17.75 1.93
C SER A 16 -4.71 -18.14 3.23
N ILE A 17 -5.98 -18.56 3.10
CA ILE A 17 -6.84 -19.10 4.15
C ILE A 17 -6.37 -20.52 4.54
N PHE A 18 -6.38 -20.85 5.83
CA PHE A 18 -6.31 -22.24 6.32
C PHE A 18 -7.68 -22.60 6.93
N ASP A 19 -8.52 -23.31 6.21
CA ASP A 19 -9.78 -23.81 6.74
C ASP A 19 -9.57 -25.12 7.52
N ARG A 20 -10.05 -25.14 8.76
CA ARG A 20 -10.37 -26.38 9.47
C ARG A 20 -11.70 -26.88 8.92
N ILE A 21 -11.66 -27.91 8.07
CA ILE A 21 -12.86 -28.62 7.62
C ILE A 21 -13.56 -29.20 8.84
N THR A 22 -14.72 -28.63 9.19
CA THR A 22 -15.71 -29.28 10.04
C THR A 22 -16.84 -29.71 9.12
N LEU A 23 -16.93 -31.01 8.86
CA LEU A 23 -18.04 -31.61 8.12
C LEU A 23 -19.32 -31.41 8.93
N ASN A 24 -20.21 -30.53 8.47
CA ASN A 24 -21.65 -30.69 8.66
C ASN A 24 -22.38 -30.01 7.50
N ASN A 25 -23.27 -30.78 6.89
CA ASN A 25 -24.09 -30.37 5.76
C ASN A 25 -25.09 -29.31 6.19
N ASP A 26 -24.94 -28.08 5.69
CA ASP A 26 -26.02 -27.14 5.43
C ASP A 26 -25.57 -26.21 4.27
N ILE A 27 -26.42 -26.07 3.26
CA ILE A 27 -26.16 -25.26 2.06
C ILE A 27 -26.47 -23.79 2.40
N GLU A 28 -25.62 -23.17 3.20
CA GLU A 28 -25.25 -21.77 3.03
C GLU A 28 -23.96 -21.80 2.22
N SER A 29 -23.92 -21.14 1.05
CA SER A 29 -22.65 -20.99 0.35
C SER A 29 -21.74 -20.15 1.24
N ASP A 30 -20.86 -20.80 2.01
CA ASP A 30 -19.88 -20.14 2.86
C ASP A 30 -19.23 -19.01 2.05
N MET A 31 -19.49 -17.77 2.47
CA MET A 31 -18.80 -16.63 1.89
C MET A 31 -17.37 -16.69 2.38
N ASN A 32 -16.52 -17.41 1.64
CA ASN A 32 -15.09 -17.45 1.92
C ASN A 32 -14.55 -16.01 1.96
N GLU A 33 -14.26 -15.51 3.16
CA GLU A 33 -13.66 -14.22 3.39
C GLU A 33 -12.15 -14.37 3.30
N ILE A 34 -11.51 -13.52 2.49
CA ILE A 34 -10.06 -13.43 2.42
C ILE A 34 -9.58 -12.27 3.28
N SER A 35 -8.51 -12.51 4.02
CA SER A 35 -7.79 -11.44 4.73
C SER A 35 -6.85 -10.73 3.76
N LEU A 36 -7.06 -9.43 3.58
CA LEU A 36 -6.12 -8.57 2.87
C LEU A 36 -5.00 -8.12 3.79
N ASN A 37 -3.81 -7.96 3.22
CA ASN A 37 -2.70 -7.24 3.87
C ASN A 37 -2.97 -5.72 3.85
N PHE A 38 -4.09 -5.33 4.43
CA PHE A 38 -4.59 -3.96 4.50
C PHE A 38 -5.08 -3.68 5.92
N LEU A 39 -4.47 -2.69 6.56
CA LEU A 39 -4.82 -2.22 7.91
C LEU A 39 -5.60 -0.91 7.79
N THR A 40 -6.85 -0.89 8.21
CA THR A 40 -7.71 0.30 8.09
C THR A 40 -7.31 1.38 9.08
N PHE A 41 -7.51 2.65 8.74
CA PHE A 41 -7.57 3.70 9.76
C PHE A 41 -8.89 3.61 10.54
N GLN A 42 -8.88 3.95 11.83
CA GLN A 42 -10.10 3.97 12.64
C GLN A 42 -11.01 5.13 12.25
N ASN A 43 -10.42 6.32 12.02
CA ASN A 43 -11.15 7.45 11.47
C ASN A 43 -11.02 7.46 9.94
N GLN A 44 -12.16 7.45 9.25
CA GLN A 44 -12.25 7.47 7.79
C GLN A 44 -12.65 8.85 7.27
N ASP A 45 -13.37 9.64 8.07
CA ASP A 45 -13.80 10.99 7.74
C ASP A 45 -12.82 12.02 8.31
N PHE A 46 -11.56 11.91 7.88
CA PHE A 46 -10.56 12.93 8.14
C PHE A 46 -10.54 13.96 7.00
N GLY A 47 -10.26 15.22 7.34
CA GLY A 47 -9.97 16.25 6.34
C GLY A 47 -8.49 16.57 6.38
N ILE A 48 -7.86 16.73 5.22
CA ILE A 48 -6.50 17.26 5.14
C ILE A 48 -6.56 18.76 4.85
N THR A 49 -5.67 19.52 5.50
CA THR A 49 -5.53 20.94 5.22
C THR A 49 -4.46 21.12 4.16
N ILE A 50 -4.83 21.74 3.05
CA ILE A 50 -3.89 22.19 2.03
C ILE A 50 -4.01 23.70 1.87
N TYR A 51 -3.01 24.31 1.26
CA TYR A 51 -3.05 25.71 0.86
C TYR A 51 -3.10 25.73 -0.65
N ARG A 52 -4.01 26.52 -1.23
CA ARG A 52 -4.20 26.56 -2.69
C ARG A 52 -4.29 27.98 -3.21
N LYS A 53 -3.79 28.22 -4.41
CA LYS A 53 -3.91 29.48 -5.14
C LYS A 53 -4.51 29.20 -6.51
N GLN A 54 -5.56 29.92 -6.88
CA GLN A 54 -6.17 29.76 -8.19
C GLN A 54 -5.17 30.23 -9.26
N LEU A 55 -5.03 29.45 -10.33
CA LEU A 55 -4.16 29.81 -11.44
C LEU A 55 -4.81 30.91 -12.29
N GLU A 56 -4.08 32.01 -12.48
CA GLU A 56 -4.41 33.04 -13.47
C GLU A 56 -3.71 32.71 -14.79
N GLY A 57 -4.44 32.08 -15.71
CA GLY A 57 -3.91 31.64 -17.00
C GLY A 57 -3.15 30.30 -16.95
N ASN A 58 -2.17 30.13 -17.83
CA ASN A 58 -1.44 28.86 -18.04
C ASN A 58 0.04 28.92 -17.60
N GLN A 59 0.37 29.76 -16.60
CA GLN A 59 1.72 29.81 -16.07
C GLN A 59 1.89 28.75 -14.99
N PHE A 60 2.80 27.80 -15.24
CA PHE A 60 3.17 26.77 -14.28
C PHE A 60 4.55 27.12 -13.72
N GLU A 61 4.65 27.10 -12.41
CA GLU A 61 5.88 27.31 -11.64
C GLU A 61 6.42 25.95 -11.22
N ASP A 62 7.75 25.81 -11.29
CA ASP A 62 8.42 24.60 -10.82
C ASP A 62 8.27 24.44 -9.30
N GLY A 63 8.15 23.18 -8.85
CA GLY A 63 8.09 22.84 -7.43
C GLY A 63 6.69 22.86 -6.80
N PHE A 64 5.65 23.06 -7.60
CA PHE A 64 4.26 22.96 -7.15
C PHE A 64 3.51 21.81 -7.82
N ASP A 65 2.54 21.27 -7.08
CA ASP A 65 1.58 20.36 -7.66
C ASP A 65 0.32 21.13 -8.11
N TYR A 66 -0.31 20.66 -9.18
CA TYR A 66 -1.47 21.30 -9.79
C TYR A 66 -2.68 20.37 -9.81
N TYR A 67 -3.82 20.85 -9.34
CA TYR A 67 -5.05 20.06 -9.25
C TYR A 67 -6.28 20.86 -9.64
N ASP A 68 -7.20 20.21 -10.34
CA ASP A 68 -8.50 20.79 -10.68
C ASP A 68 -9.51 20.55 -9.56
N PHE A 69 -10.17 21.61 -9.09
CA PHE A 69 -11.28 21.55 -8.13
C PHE A 69 -12.55 22.09 -8.77
N LYS A 70 -13.71 21.56 -8.36
CA LYS A 70 -14.99 22.10 -8.81
C LYS A 70 -15.33 23.36 -8.03
N ASP A 71 -15.74 24.41 -8.73
CA ASP A 71 -16.35 25.60 -8.14
C ASP A 71 -17.82 25.38 -7.78
N GLU A 72 -18.48 26.41 -7.26
CA GLU A 72 -19.92 26.38 -6.90
C GLU A 72 -20.83 26.11 -8.10
N GLN A 73 -20.37 26.39 -9.32
CA GLN A 73 -21.09 26.16 -10.57
C GLN A 73 -20.74 24.79 -11.20
N GLY A 74 -19.84 24.03 -10.58
CA GLY A 74 -19.38 22.72 -11.03
C GLY A 74 -18.28 22.74 -12.09
N ASN A 75 -17.74 23.91 -12.44
CA ASN A 75 -16.63 24.04 -13.39
C ASN A 75 -15.31 23.62 -12.74
N ASN A 76 -14.43 23.00 -13.53
CA ASN A 76 -13.09 22.67 -13.09
C ASN A 76 -12.20 23.91 -13.13
N ILE A 77 -11.84 24.41 -11.96
CA ILE A 77 -10.85 25.47 -11.79
C ILE A 77 -9.53 24.84 -11.36
N LYS A 78 -8.43 25.24 -12.01
CA LYS A 78 -7.10 24.73 -11.69
C LYS A 78 -6.46 25.54 -10.57
N TYR A 79 -5.90 24.84 -9.60
CA TYR A 79 -5.19 25.43 -8.47
C TYR A 79 -3.76 24.92 -8.38
N GLN A 80 -2.87 25.81 -7.96
CA GLN A 80 -1.54 25.49 -7.46
C GLN A 80 -1.63 25.11 -5.98
N ILE A 81 -0.95 24.05 -5.56
CA ILE A 81 -1.07 23.48 -4.21
C ILE A 81 0.24 23.59 -3.43
N ALA A 82 0.13 24.08 -2.20
CA ALA A 82 1.18 24.08 -1.20
C ALA A 82 0.76 23.25 0.03
N TYR A 83 1.72 22.53 0.61
CA TYR A 83 1.53 21.67 1.78
C TYR A 83 1.78 22.40 3.12
N SER A 84 2.24 23.65 3.04
CA SER A 84 2.47 24.55 4.16
C SER A 84 1.86 25.90 3.86
N GLU A 85 1.60 26.69 4.89
CA GLU A 85 1.12 28.06 4.74
C GLU A 85 2.11 28.87 3.89
N ARG A 86 1.57 29.66 2.96
CA ARG A 86 2.31 30.53 2.04
C ARG A 86 1.50 31.79 1.77
N GLU A 87 2.22 32.87 1.50
CA GLU A 87 1.63 34.13 1.04
C GLU A 87 0.85 33.91 -0.26
N ASP A 88 -0.32 34.55 -0.38
CA ASP A 88 -1.30 34.40 -1.47
C ASP A 88 -2.00 33.05 -1.63
N PHE A 89 -1.81 32.09 -0.73
CA PHE A 89 -2.53 30.82 -0.77
C PHE A 89 -3.67 30.83 0.25
N GLU A 90 -4.87 30.45 -0.18
CA GLU A 90 -5.99 30.24 0.74
C GLU A 90 -5.90 28.86 1.41
N LYS A 91 -6.25 28.82 2.69
CA LYS A 91 -6.39 27.57 3.43
C LYS A 91 -7.64 26.83 2.96
N PHE A 92 -7.49 25.59 2.52
CA PHE A 92 -8.57 24.75 2.02
C PHE A 92 -8.61 23.40 2.73
N LYS A 93 -9.78 23.03 3.25
CA LYS A 93 -10.01 21.72 3.87
C LYS A 93 -10.50 20.74 2.81
N LEU A 94 -9.63 19.80 2.44
CA LEU A 94 -9.93 18.76 1.47
C LEU A 94 -10.53 17.53 2.17
N PRO A 95 -11.68 17.00 1.72
CA PRO A 95 -12.21 15.73 2.21
C PRO A 95 -11.26 14.55 1.90
N ALA A 96 -11.15 13.56 2.80
CA ALA A 96 -10.30 12.38 2.62
C ALA A 96 -10.53 11.62 1.31
N TYR A 97 -11.75 11.63 0.78
CA TYR A 97 -12.12 10.89 -0.42
C TYR A 97 -11.89 11.68 -1.71
N ALA A 98 -11.64 12.98 -1.60
CA ALA A 98 -11.36 13.84 -2.74
C ALA A 98 -9.87 13.74 -3.12
N LYS A 99 -9.59 13.62 -4.42
CA LYS A 99 -8.23 13.62 -4.98
C LYS A 99 -7.27 12.69 -4.20
N THR A 100 -7.57 11.39 -4.20
CA THR A 100 -6.85 10.36 -3.42
C THR A 100 -5.32 10.42 -3.55
N GLY A 101 -4.77 10.78 -4.71
CA GLY A 101 -3.33 10.95 -4.90
C GLY A 101 -2.69 12.01 -4.00
N LEU A 102 -3.41 13.12 -3.74
CA LEU A 102 -2.99 14.22 -2.87
C LEU A 102 -3.08 13.81 -1.40
N VAL A 103 -4.21 13.20 -1.02
CA VAL A 103 -4.45 12.67 0.34
C VAL A 103 -3.39 11.61 0.70
N SER A 104 -3.13 10.67 -0.22
CA SER A 104 -2.09 9.64 -0.05
C SER A 104 -0.70 10.25 0.17
N LYS A 105 -0.36 11.36 -0.50
CA LYS A 105 0.94 12.03 -0.33
C LYS A 105 1.08 12.61 1.07
N MET A 106 0.06 13.32 1.55
CA MET A 106 0.07 13.88 2.90
C MET A 106 0.09 12.80 3.99
N LEU A 107 -0.71 11.74 3.82
CA LEU A 107 -0.66 10.60 4.72
C LEU A 107 0.73 9.96 4.75
N PHE A 108 1.42 9.89 3.61
CA PHE A 108 2.76 9.33 3.54
C PHE A 108 3.78 10.20 4.30
N ASP A 109 3.70 11.53 4.18
CA ASP A 109 4.59 12.44 4.91
C ASP A 109 4.34 12.39 6.43
N ASN A 110 3.08 12.29 6.85
CA ASN A 110 2.72 12.09 8.25
C ASN A 110 3.23 10.73 8.78
N LEU A 111 3.07 9.68 7.99
CA LEU A 111 3.54 8.34 8.32
C LEU A 111 5.07 8.27 8.41
N LYS A 112 5.78 8.96 7.51
CA LYS A 112 7.23 9.10 7.54
C LYS A 112 7.71 9.80 8.80
N SER A 113 7.01 10.84 9.23
CA SER A 113 7.29 11.56 10.47
C SER A 113 7.06 10.66 11.70
N ALA A 114 6.00 9.86 11.71
CA ALA A 114 5.75 8.89 12.77
C ALA A 114 6.80 7.76 12.83
N ALA A 115 7.40 7.41 11.69
CA ALA A 115 8.38 6.34 11.57
C ALA A 115 9.83 6.74 11.91
N VAL A 116 10.11 8.02 12.20
CA VAL A 116 11.48 8.55 12.30
C VAL A 116 12.40 7.84 13.32
N ASP A 117 11.84 7.35 14.43
CA ASP A 117 12.58 6.66 15.50
C ASP A 117 12.46 5.12 15.43
N LEU A 118 11.93 4.60 14.32
CA LEU A 118 11.75 3.18 14.08
C LEU A 118 12.84 2.69 13.12
N ASP A 119 13.27 1.44 13.25
CA ASP A 119 14.26 0.84 12.33
C ASP A 119 13.62 0.68 10.94
N SER A 120 13.72 1.75 10.15
CA SER A 120 13.00 1.91 8.90
C SER A 120 13.78 2.76 7.90
N PHE A 121 13.47 2.58 6.61
CA PHE A 121 14.10 3.33 5.54
C PHE A 121 13.17 3.46 4.33
N ILE A 122 13.47 4.42 3.46
CA ILE A 122 12.79 4.61 2.17
C ILE A 122 13.78 4.27 1.06
N ARG A 123 13.38 3.38 0.16
CA ARG A 123 14.20 3.00 -1.00
C ARG A 123 14.10 4.10 -2.07
N LYS A 124 15.21 4.54 -2.65
CA LYS A 124 15.23 5.52 -3.75
C LYS A 124 15.23 4.83 -5.11
N ASP A 125 14.25 3.98 -5.36
CA ASP A 125 14.29 3.11 -6.55
C ASP A 125 13.50 3.67 -7.74
N THR A 126 12.54 4.59 -7.50
CA THR A 126 11.76 5.29 -8.54
C THR A 126 11.30 6.68 -8.05
N GLU A 127 10.93 7.57 -8.96
CA GLU A 127 10.34 8.90 -8.67
C GLU A 127 9.05 8.83 -7.83
N TYR A 128 8.40 7.66 -7.77
CA TYR A 128 7.12 7.43 -7.10
C TYR A 128 7.19 6.44 -5.93
N ASN A 129 8.33 6.36 -5.22
CA ASN A 129 8.43 5.43 -4.10
C ASN A 129 7.79 5.98 -2.81
N ARG A 130 6.50 5.69 -2.60
CA ARG A 130 5.75 6.00 -1.37
C ARG A 130 5.73 4.85 -0.37
N ARG A 131 6.85 4.14 -0.24
CA ARG A 131 6.98 3.00 0.69
C ARG A 131 8.03 3.23 1.76
N ILE A 132 7.62 3.01 3.00
CA ILE A 132 8.51 2.93 4.16
C ILE A 132 8.74 1.45 4.46
N HIS A 133 10.01 1.05 4.54
CA HIS A 133 10.43 -0.32 4.78
C HIS A 133 10.90 -0.44 6.23
N PHE A 134 10.21 -1.23 7.04
CA PHE A 134 10.54 -1.53 8.43
C PHE A 134 11.36 -2.81 8.49
N VAL A 135 12.52 -2.75 9.14
CA VAL A 135 13.42 -3.90 9.29
C VAL A 135 12.92 -4.79 10.42
N LEU A 136 12.55 -6.02 10.11
CA LEU A 136 12.16 -7.02 11.11
C LEU A 136 13.35 -7.89 11.54
N GLU A 137 14.23 -8.24 10.61
CA GLU A 137 15.35 -9.15 10.86
C GLU A 137 16.52 -8.81 9.92
N LYS A 138 17.75 -8.84 10.46
CA LYS A 138 18.98 -8.66 9.68
C LYS A 138 19.48 -10.01 9.18
N HIS A 139 19.97 -10.04 7.95
CA HIS A 139 20.56 -11.21 7.31
C HIS A 139 21.97 -10.86 6.79
N PRO A 140 22.94 -11.79 6.73
CA PRO A 140 24.29 -11.48 6.24
C PRO A 140 24.37 -10.89 4.83
N LYS A 141 23.30 -11.04 4.04
CA LYS A 141 23.19 -10.57 2.64
C LYS A 141 22.12 -9.48 2.43
N GLY A 142 21.46 -9.03 3.49
CA GLY A 142 20.33 -8.12 3.35
C GLY A 142 19.45 -8.06 4.60
N ARG A 143 18.18 -7.71 4.42
CA ARG A 143 17.24 -7.50 5.53
C ARG A 143 15.87 -8.01 5.15
N LYS A 144 15.19 -8.64 6.11
CA LYS A 144 13.77 -8.98 6.00
C LYS A 144 12.96 -7.80 6.50
N CYS A 145 12.11 -7.28 5.64
CA CYS A 145 11.38 -6.05 5.88
C CYS A 145 9.88 -6.23 5.63
N ILE A 146 9.08 -5.39 6.29
CA ILE A 146 7.73 -5.06 5.84
C ILE A 146 7.77 -3.68 5.20
N TRP A 147 7.27 -3.54 3.97
CA TRP A 147 6.98 -2.23 3.42
C TRP A 147 5.53 -1.85 3.71
N ILE A 148 5.27 -0.57 3.92
CA ILE A 148 3.92 0.00 4.05
C ILE A 148 3.76 1.21 3.14
N GLU A 149 2.53 1.45 2.67
CA GLU A 149 2.13 2.68 1.97
C GLU A 149 0.68 3.06 2.27
N PRO A 150 0.34 4.37 2.34
CA PRO A 150 -1.05 4.80 2.42
C PRO A 150 -1.83 4.41 1.17
N TYR A 151 -2.98 3.77 1.36
CA TYR A 151 -3.79 3.24 0.28
C TYR A 151 -5.27 3.50 0.51
N TYR A 152 -5.98 3.85 -0.56
CA TYR A 152 -7.43 4.00 -0.57
C TYR A 152 -8.08 2.78 -1.22
N LEU A 153 -8.72 1.95 -0.41
CA LEU A 153 -9.45 0.77 -0.87
C LEU A 153 -10.79 1.19 -1.47
N LYS A 154 -10.78 1.50 -2.77
CA LYS A 154 -11.94 1.97 -3.55
C LYS A 154 -13.18 1.09 -3.38
N THR A 155 -13.03 -0.24 -3.30
CA THR A 155 -14.16 -1.18 -3.19
C THR A 155 -14.95 -1.07 -1.88
N LYS A 156 -14.31 -0.57 -0.82
CA LYS A 156 -14.93 -0.33 0.49
C LYS A 156 -15.05 1.15 0.84
N ASN A 157 -14.51 2.03 0.00
CA ASN A 157 -14.36 3.46 0.27
C ASN A 157 -13.70 3.76 1.61
N ILE A 158 -12.57 3.08 1.89
CA ILE A 158 -11.82 3.26 3.15
C ILE A 158 -10.33 3.48 2.91
N TRP A 159 -9.73 4.28 3.76
CA TRP A 159 -8.30 4.52 3.89
C TRP A 159 -7.65 3.58 4.90
N GLY A 160 -6.38 3.28 4.62
CA GLY A 160 -5.54 2.46 5.48
C GLY A 160 -4.14 2.36 4.94
N LEU A 161 -3.43 1.33 5.40
CA LEU A 161 -2.09 0.99 4.95
C LEU A 161 -2.13 -0.33 4.20
N LEU A 162 -1.65 -0.32 2.96
CA LEU A 162 -1.24 -1.54 2.29
C LEU A 162 0.15 -1.90 2.80
N PHE A 163 0.38 -3.18 3.08
CA PHE A 163 1.67 -3.63 3.57
C PHE A 163 2.02 -5.03 3.10
N ASP A 164 3.30 -5.34 2.98
CA ASP A 164 3.71 -6.70 2.67
C ASP A 164 5.18 -6.98 3.04
N PHE A 165 5.50 -8.27 3.12
CA PHE A 165 6.85 -8.75 3.32
C PHE A 165 7.71 -8.59 2.05
N CYS A 166 8.96 -8.19 2.25
CA CYS A 166 10.00 -8.25 1.24
C CYS A 166 11.37 -8.56 1.86
N PHE A 167 12.25 -9.18 1.09
CA PHE A 167 13.67 -9.24 1.39
C PHE A 167 14.39 -8.15 0.59
N VAL A 168 15.20 -7.33 1.25
CA VAL A 168 15.98 -6.26 0.63
C VAL A 168 17.46 -6.65 0.69
N VAL A 169 18.06 -6.88 -0.47
CA VAL A 169 19.50 -7.16 -0.59
C VAL A 169 20.30 -5.90 -0.25
N ASP A 170 21.38 -6.05 0.50
CA ASP A 170 22.24 -4.90 0.84
C ASP A 170 22.90 -4.33 -0.42
N LYS A 171 23.05 -3.01 -0.46
CA LYS A 171 23.72 -2.29 -1.55
C LYS A 171 25.18 -1.98 -1.19
N ASN A 172 26.05 -1.89 -2.20
CA ASN A 172 27.42 -1.40 -2.07
C ASN A 172 27.46 0.14 -2.02
N GLU A 173 28.65 0.72 -1.90
CA GLU A 173 28.83 2.19 -1.84
C GLU A 173 28.35 2.91 -3.10
N SER A 174 28.39 2.23 -4.26
CA SER A 174 27.89 2.73 -5.54
C SER A 174 26.37 2.63 -5.69
N GLY A 175 25.66 2.06 -4.71
CA GLY A 175 24.20 1.90 -4.72
C GLY A 175 23.69 0.69 -5.50
N GLU A 176 24.58 -0.17 -5.98
CA GLU A 176 24.25 -1.43 -6.66
C GLU A 176 24.08 -2.56 -5.64
N GLU A 177 23.34 -3.62 -5.99
CA GLU A 177 23.19 -4.80 -5.12
C GLU A 177 24.55 -5.45 -4.86
N LYS A 178 24.94 -5.55 -3.59
CA LYS A 178 26.23 -6.10 -3.16
C LYS A 178 26.34 -7.60 -3.44
N TYR A 179 25.22 -8.31 -3.41
CA TYR A 179 25.15 -9.75 -3.57
C TYR A 179 24.29 -10.09 -4.78
N LYS A 180 24.77 -11.04 -5.60
CA LYS A 180 23.94 -11.64 -6.64
C LYS A 180 22.95 -12.62 -6.02
N LEU A 181 21.80 -12.81 -6.68
CA LEU A 181 20.80 -13.77 -6.27
C LEU A 181 21.41 -15.18 -6.10
N ASP A 182 21.23 -15.76 -4.92
CA ASP A 182 21.68 -17.11 -4.59
C ASP A 182 20.68 -17.84 -3.68
N LYS A 183 21.02 -19.09 -3.32
CA LYS A 183 20.16 -19.96 -2.52
C LYS A 183 19.80 -19.33 -1.16
N ASP A 184 20.73 -18.65 -0.50
CA ASP A 184 20.48 -18.08 0.82
C ASP A 184 19.49 -16.91 0.72
N ILE A 185 19.63 -16.07 -0.32
CA ILE A 185 18.68 -14.99 -0.59
C ILE A 185 17.30 -15.55 -0.90
N LEU A 186 17.21 -16.61 -1.70
CA LEU A 186 15.94 -17.27 -2.04
C LEU A 186 15.26 -17.90 -0.83
N ILE A 187 16.04 -18.46 0.11
CA ILE A 187 15.51 -18.96 1.38
C ILE A 187 15.06 -17.78 2.26
N ALA A 188 15.87 -16.73 2.38
CA ALA A 188 15.59 -15.58 3.21
C ALA A 188 14.37 -14.77 2.72
N SER A 189 14.08 -14.77 1.41
CA SER A 189 12.87 -14.19 0.83
C SER A 189 11.63 -15.09 0.93
N GLY A 190 11.79 -16.32 1.41
CA GLY A 190 10.74 -17.33 1.44
C GLY A 190 10.44 -17.97 0.09
N THR A 191 11.18 -17.64 -0.97
CA THR A 191 11.00 -18.27 -2.30
C THR A 191 11.31 -19.77 -2.24
N MET A 192 12.32 -20.15 -1.46
CA MET A 192 12.68 -21.53 -1.17
C MET A 192 12.45 -21.85 0.31
N ASN A 193 12.15 -23.12 0.60
CA ASN A 193 12.15 -23.61 1.97
C ASN A 193 13.57 -23.75 2.52
N SER A 194 13.71 -24.00 3.83
CA SER A 194 15.03 -24.13 4.49
C SER A 194 15.93 -25.24 3.93
N LYS A 195 15.38 -26.22 3.21
CA LYS A 195 16.14 -27.28 2.53
C LYS A 195 16.55 -26.89 1.09
N GLY A 196 16.01 -25.79 0.57
CA GLY A 196 16.26 -25.33 -0.80
C GLY A 196 15.29 -25.87 -1.86
N GLY A 197 14.18 -26.49 -1.43
CA GLY A 197 13.11 -26.91 -2.33
C GLY A 197 11.98 -25.88 -2.41
N SER A 198 10.90 -26.23 -3.10
CA SER A 198 9.68 -25.42 -3.17
C SER A 198 9.13 -25.11 -1.78
N ASN A 199 8.75 -23.85 -1.56
CA ASN A 199 8.15 -23.42 -0.30
C ASN A 199 6.62 -23.54 -0.36
N PHE A 200 6.09 -24.69 0.04
CA PHE A 200 4.64 -24.90 0.18
C PHE A 200 4.03 -24.05 1.30
N ASP A 201 4.86 -23.63 2.27
CA ASP A 201 4.46 -22.83 3.43
C ASP A 201 4.72 -21.33 3.22
N TYR A 202 4.84 -20.86 1.97
CA TYR A 202 5.17 -19.47 1.65
C TYR A 202 4.24 -18.45 2.34
N TYR A 203 2.94 -18.73 2.36
CA TYR A 203 1.98 -17.84 2.99
C TYR A 203 2.08 -17.85 4.51
N LEU A 204 2.33 -19.01 5.13
CA LEU A 204 2.57 -19.11 6.57
C LEU A 204 3.86 -18.37 6.96
N PHE A 205 4.91 -18.52 6.15
CA PHE A 205 6.17 -17.79 6.29
C PHE A 205 5.90 -16.28 6.30
N LYS A 206 5.23 -15.73 5.27
CA LYS A 206 4.91 -14.29 5.22
C LYS A 206 4.03 -13.86 6.38
N HIS A 207 3.00 -14.63 6.70
CA HIS A 207 2.04 -14.31 7.75
C HIS A 207 2.74 -14.09 9.10
N SER A 208 3.75 -14.88 9.43
CA SER A 208 4.53 -14.68 10.66
C SER A 208 5.22 -13.31 10.73
N TYR A 209 5.78 -12.84 9.61
CA TYR A 209 6.40 -11.51 9.52
C TYR A 209 5.35 -10.39 9.55
N LEU A 210 4.20 -10.56 8.90
CA LEU A 210 3.10 -9.59 8.94
C LEU A 210 2.57 -9.43 10.37
N GLN A 211 2.34 -10.53 11.09
CA GLN A 211 1.90 -10.50 12.48
C GLN A 211 2.95 -9.86 13.39
N SER A 212 4.23 -10.18 13.20
CA SER A 212 5.32 -9.54 13.96
C SER A 212 5.34 -8.02 13.75
N PHE A 213 5.12 -7.55 12.52
CA PHE A 213 5.00 -6.12 12.25
C PHE A 213 3.78 -5.49 12.93
N ILE A 214 2.61 -6.12 12.82
CA ILE A 214 1.38 -5.66 13.48
C ILE A 214 1.59 -5.52 15.00
N GLN A 215 2.21 -6.52 15.63
CA GLN A 215 2.38 -6.53 17.09
C GLN A 215 3.45 -5.54 17.57
N ASN A 216 4.55 -5.39 16.83
CA ASN A 216 5.72 -4.65 17.31
C ASN A 216 5.84 -3.22 16.78
N TYR A 217 5.34 -2.95 15.57
CA TYR A 217 5.50 -1.66 14.90
C TYR A 217 4.22 -0.82 14.89
N VAL A 218 3.04 -1.41 14.66
CA VAL A 218 1.77 -0.65 14.57
C VAL A 218 1.46 0.12 15.87
N PRO A 219 1.59 -0.44 17.09
CA PRO A 219 1.36 0.31 18.32
C PRO A 219 2.30 1.52 18.46
N ARG A 220 3.56 1.39 18.01
CA ARG A 220 4.55 2.47 18.06
C ARG A 220 4.24 3.56 17.03
N LEU A 221 3.77 3.19 15.85
CA LEU A 221 3.28 4.13 14.85
C LEU A 221 2.06 4.91 15.38
N ASN A 222 1.09 4.21 15.97
CA ASN A 222 -0.13 4.81 16.55
C ASN A 222 0.14 5.84 17.66
N TYR A 223 1.30 5.77 18.32
CA TYR A 223 1.67 6.79 19.32
C TYR A 223 1.96 8.17 18.71
N LYS A 224 2.40 8.21 17.44
CA LYS A 224 2.82 9.44 16.75
C LYS A 224 1.98 9.80 15.53
N PHE A 225 1.27 8.83 14.98
CA PHE A 225 0.50 8.99 13.76
C PHE A 225 -0.94 9.41 14.09
N GLU A 226 -1.40 10.51 13.50
CA GLU A 226 -2.71 11.10 13.80
C GLU A 226 -3.89 10.18 13.44
N SER A 227 -3.74 9.35 12.41
CA SER A 227 -4.78 8.41 11.96
C SER A 227 -4.53 7.03 12.56
N ILE A 228 -5.15 6.72 13.70
CA ILE A 228 -4.97 5.44 14.39
C ILE A 228 -5.18 4.26 13.43
N ILE A 229 -4.18 3.40 13.31
CA ILE A 229 -4.14 2.22 12.44
C ILE A 229 -4.70 1.02 13.20
N SER A 230 -5.61 0.29 12.57
CA SER A 230 -6.13 -0.98 13.08
C SER A 230 -5.04 -2.07 13.11
N THR A 231 -5.11 -2.97 14.07
CA THR A 231 -4.27 -4.17 14.14
C THR A 231 -4.90 -5.38 13.44
N GLU A 232 -6.12 -5.23 12.91
CA GLU A 232 -6.85 -6.30 12.25
C GLU A 232 -6.70 -6.23 10.73
N LEU A 233 -6.48 -7.40 10.10
CA LEU A 233 -6.49 -7.52 8.65
C LEU A 233 -7.90 -7.30 8.12
N THR A 234 -8.02 -6.55 7.03
CA THR A 234 -9.32 -6.29 6.42
C THR A 234 -9.83 -7.53 5.70
N GLN A 235 -10.98 -8.03 6.11
CA GLN A 235 -11.66 -9.12 5.41
C GLN A 235 -12.37 -8.62 4.15
N LEU A 236 -12.33 -9.39 3.07
CA LEU A 236 -13.13 -9.19 1.87
C LEU A 236 -13.78 -10.49 1.43
N PRO A 237 -15.05 -10.48 1.00
CA PRO A 237 -15.63 -11.61 0.30
C PRO A 237 -14.81 -11.94 -0.95
N SER A 238 -14.39 -13.20 -1.09
CA SER A 238 -13.62 -13.71 -2.24
C SER A 238 -14.27 -13.40 -3.59
N ARG A 239 -15.61 -13.38 -3.67
CA ARG A 239 -16.40 -13.02 -4.87
C ARG A 239 -16.17 -11.60 -5.39
N LEU A 240 -15.62 -10.69 -4.58
CA LEU A 240 -15.29 -9.33 -5.00
C LEU A 240 -13.95 -9.25 -5.72
N LEU A 241 -13.17 -10.33 -5.73
CA LEU A 241 -11.94 -10.42 -6.51
C LEU A 241 -12.25 -10.82 -7.95
N ASN A 242 -11.59 -10.14 -8.89
CA ASN A 242 -11.62 -10.56 -10.28
C ASN A 242 -10.99 -11.96 -10.39
N PRO A 243 -11.59 -12.87 -11.17
CA PRO A 243 -10.99 -14.17 -11.41
C PRO A 243 -9.64 -14.01 -12.11
N LYS A 244 -8.72 -14.93 -11.83
CA LYS A 244 -7.42 -14.93 -12.49
C LYS A 244 -7.62 -15.39 -13.92
N VAL A 245 -7.21 -14.55 -14.87
CA VAL A 245 -7.29 -14.82 -16.31
C VAL A 245 -5.90 -15.19 -16.82
N TYR A 246 -5.77 -16.38 -17.37
CA TYR A 246 -4.56 -16.84 -18.05
C TYR A 246 -4.76 -16.75 -19.56
N ILE A 247 -3.87 -16.04 -20.23
CA ILE A 247 -3.90 -15.90 -21.69
C ILE A 247 -2.77 -16.75 -22.26
N PHE A 248 -3.13 -17.78 -23.03
CA PHE A 248 -2.20 -18.66 -23.74
C PHE A 248 -2.42 -18.49 -25.25
N GLY A 249 -1.59 -17.66 -25.90
CA GLY A 249 -1.78 -17.32 -27.31
C GLY A 249 -3.13 -16.63 -27.54
N SER A 250 -4.01 -17.22 -28.35
CA SER A 250 -5.37 -16.73 -28.60
C SER A 250 -6.44 -17.28 -27.64
N THR A 251 -6.06 -18.13 -26.68
CA THR A 251 -6.99 -18.78 -25.75
C THR A 251 -6.98 -18.11 -24.38
N ILE A 252 -8.17 -17.83 -23.85
CA ILE A 252 -8.38 -17.23 -22.53
C ILE A 252 -8.94 -18.31 -21.58
N LEU A 253 -8.22 -18.60 -20.50
CA LEU A 253 -8.66 -19.46 -19.41
C LEU A 253 -8.96 -18.61 -18.17
N VAL A 254 -10.18 -18.71 -17.64
CA VAL A 254 -10.63 -17.98 -16.46
C VAL A 254 -10.75 -18.96 -15.29
N THR A 255 -10.03 -18.71 -14.20
CA THR A 255 -10.15 -19.49 -12.96
C THR A 255 -10.72 -18.62 -11.84
N HIS A 256 -11.81 -19.05 -11.23
CA HIS A 256 -12.34 -18.44 -10.01
C HIS A 256 -11.55 -18.95 -8.81
N LEU A 257 -11.17 -18.06 -7.90
CA LEU A 257 -10.69 -18.46 -6.58
C LEU A 257 -11.91 -19.02 -5.84
N THR A 258 -11.99 -20.33 -5.73
CA THR A 258 -12.96 -21.05 -4.87
C THR A 258 -12.38 -21.19 -3.47
#